data_AF-A0AA39MT92-F1
#
_entry.id   AF-A0AA39MT92-F1
#
_cell.length_a   1.000
_cell.length_b   1.000
_cell.length_c   1.000
_cell.angle_alpha   90.00
_cell.angle_beta   90.00
_cell.angle_gamma   90.00
#
_symmetry.space_group_name_H-M   'P 1'
#
loop_
_entity.id
_entity.type
_entity.pdbx_description
1 polymer ?
#
loop_
_entity_poly.entity_id
_entity_poly.type
_entity_poly.pdbx_seq_one_letter_code
_entity_poly.pdbx_strand_id
1 'polypeptide(L)'
;MEQLKNVVVIGAGVIGLTTALNIQEKGGYAVTIIAEVLPSDPKTIKYTSLWAGAHHVSHAENDPRQFKLDSDTFKVMWELSAPGGAAEACFLRLPQIEYYGQKSELDPHHLSWMPDFKSLPESSLVPNTLSGVSFSTLTIDTPVYLNYLLSRFLSKGGAIVRGSVQDIAQVVEGGASIFTGSKIPTSPDAVIVCAGLGARFLVGIEDKDCYPIRGQILLIRAPWIRFGRTISTKEGLWTYIIPRRSGDVTVGGTKIDNDWYPNPRPETSEDVLERAFALCPELAPPEIRAQRAPTIDDVRPIIISEGCGLRPGRKGGIRLDVRWTENKGKKVPLVSNYGHGGQGFQSSWGSAFAATELLENALKEI
;
A
#
# COMPACT_ATOMS: atom_id res chain seq x y z
N MET A 1 -7.18 28.08 -24.71
CA MET A 1 -6.94 26.91 -23.84
C MET A 1 -6.68 27.46 -22.45
N GLU A 2 -7.40 26.95 -21.45
CA GLU A 2 -7.19 27.35 -20.06
C GLU A 2 -5.80 26.91 -19.61
N GLN A 3 -5.07 27.78 -18.91
CA GLN A 3 -3.71 27.47 -18.45
C GLN A 3 -3.79 26.42 -17.34
N LEU A 4 -3.13 25.28 -17.53
CA LEU A 4 -3.10 24.21 -16.53
C LEU A 4 -2.34 24.67 -15.27
N LYS A 5 -2.87 24.33 -14.09
CA LYS A 5 -2.19 24.52 -12.81
C LYS A 5 -1.11 23.46 -12.62
N ASN A 6 0.12 23.86 -12.33
CA ASN A 6 1.26 22.99 -12.16
C ASN A 6 1.26 22.37 -10.74
N VAL A 7 1.14 21.05 -10.65
CA VAL A 7 1.14 20.32 -9.38
C VAL A 7 2.34 19.38 -9.34
N VAL A 8 3.11 19.45 -8.25
CA VAL A 8 4.22 18.51 -8.02
C VAL A 8 3.82 17.51 -6.94
N VAL A 9 3.99 16.22 -7.21
CA VAL A 9 3.79 15.14 -6.24
C VAL A 9 5.15 14.57 -5.83
N ILE A 10 5.46 14.56 -4.54
CA ILE A 10 6.70 13.99 -4.00
C ILE A 10 6.46 12.54 -3.60
N GLY A 11 7.10 11.61 -4.31
CA GLY A 11 7.04 10.17 -4.07
C GLY A 11 6.26 9.41 -5.14
N ALA A 12 6.81 8.28 -5.58
CA ALA A 12 6.21 7.40 -6.59
C ALA A 12 5.75 6.06 -5.99
N GLY A 13 5.44 6.01 -4.69
CA GLY A 13 4.79 4.86 -4.06
C GLY A 13 3.34 4.72 -4.55
N VAL A 14 2.63 3.68 -4.09
CA VAL A 14 1.20 3.50 -4.44
C VAL A 14 0.38 4.76 -4.16
N ILE A 15 0.65 5.45 -3.05
CA ILE A 15 -0.04 6.69 -2.66
C ILE A 15 0.27 7.83 -3.63
N GLY A 16 1.54 8.06 -3.93
CA GLY A 16 1.97 9.11 -4.86
C GLY A 16 1.45 8.89 -6.27
N LEU A 17 1.59 7.66 -6.80
CA LEU A 17 1.08 7.30 -8.13
C LEU A 17 -0.43 7.44 -8.23
N THR A 18 -1.17 6.92 -7.25
CA THR A 18 -2.64 7.00 -7.25
C THR A 18 -3.11 8.45 -7.11
N THR A 19 -2.47 9.25 -6.26
CA THR A 19 -2.81 10.67 -6.07
C THR A 19 -2.52 11.49 -7.32
N ALA A 20 -1.33 11.33 -7.92
CA ALA A 20 -0.96 12.02 -9.14
C ALA A 20 -1.90 11.70 -10.30
N LEU A 21 -2.24 10.42 -10.47
CA LEU A 21 -3.19 9.96 -11.48
C LEU A 21 -4.58 10.54 -11.23
N ASN A 22 -5.08 10.52 -9.99
CA ASN A 22 -6.39 11.05 -9.67
C ASN A 22 -6.49 12.56 -9.96
N ILE A 23 -5.49 13.35 -9.54
CA ILE A 23 -5.43 14.79 -9.83
C ILE A 23 -5.43 15.04 -11.33
N GLN A 24 -4.62 14.30 -12.08
CA GLN A 24 -4.55 14.43 -13.53
C GLN A 24 -5.89 14.11 -14.21
N GLU A 25 -6.60 13.09 -13.72
CA GLU A 25 -7.89 12.67 -14.28
C GLU A 25 -9.04 13.61 -13.96
N LYS A 26 -8.93 14.44 -12.92
CA LYS A 26 -9.87 15.55 -12.69
C LYS A 26 -9.80 16.62 -13.78
N GLY A 27 -8.66 16.76 -14.44
CA GLY A 27 -8.42 17.78 -15.45
C GLY A 27 -8.05 19.15 -14.85
N GLY A 28 -7.51 20.05 -15.68
CA GLY A 28 -7.06 21.38 -15.24
C GLY A 28 -5.67 21.43 -14.60
N TYR A 29 -4.97 20.29 -14.50
CA TYR A 29 -3.66 20.17 -13.85
C TYR A 29 -2.58 19.60 -14.77
N ALA A 30 -1.39 20.17 -14.71
CA ALA A 30 -0.16 19.58 -15.22
C ALA A 30 0.59 18.95 -14.04
N VAL A 31 0.63 17.62 -13.97
CA VAL A 31 1.13 16.89 -12.81
C VAL A 31 2.52 16.31 -13.08
N THR A 32 3.48 16.59 -12.20
CA THR A 32 4.81 15.99 -12.22
C THR A 32 5.11 15.26 -10.93
N ILE A 33 5.55 14.00 -11.01
CA ILE A 33 6.04 13.24 -9.86
C ILE A 33 7.56 13.44 -9.73
N ILE A 34 8.04 13.75 -8.53
CA ILE A 34 9.46 13.70 -8.17
C ILE A 34 9.68 12.52 -7.23
N ALA A 35 10.57 11.58 -7.58
CA ALA A 35 10.84 10.43 -6.73
C ALA A 35 12.28 9.90 -6.88
N GLU A 36 12.86 9.45 -5.77
CA GLU A 36 14.18 8.79 -5.77
C GLU A 36 14.09 7.36 -6.30
N VAL A 37 13.03 6.64 -5.92
CA VAL A 37 12.81 5.23 -6.27
C VAL A 37 11.49 5.08 -7.04
N LEU A 38 11.54 4.33 -8.13
CA LEU A 38 10.44 4.06 -9.06
C LEU A 38 10.00 2.58 -9.00
N PRO A 39 8.78 2.25 -9.48
CA PRO A 39 8.25 0.88 -9.47
C PRO A 39 9.14 -0.21 -10.09
N SER A 40 9.99 0.15 -11.05
CA SER A 40 10.88 -0.78 -11.76
C SER A 40 12.31 -0.80 -11.21
N ASP A 41 12.62 -0.03 -10.17
CA ASP A 41 13.93 -0.06 -9.53
C ASP A 41 14.15 -1.32 -8.70
N PRO A 42 15.41 -1.70 -8.41
CA PRO A 42 15.71 -2.71 -7.42
C PRO A 42 15.02 -2.45 -6.08
N LYS A 43 14.48 -3.51 -5.45
CA LYS A 43 13.80 -3.39 -4.17
C LYS A 43 14.72 -2.79 -3.10
N THR A 44 14.20 -1.83 -2.34
CA THR A 44 14.92 -1.16 -1.26
C THR A 44 13.95 -0.77 -0.14
N ILE A 45 14.43 -0.69 1.10
CA ILE A 45 13.62 -0.24 2.23
C ILE A 45 13.17 1.22 2.12
N LYS A 46 13.79 2.02 1.25
CA LYS A 46 13.34 3.38 0.93
C LYS A 46 11.99 3.40 0.18
N TYR A 47 11.56 2.25 -0.36
CA TYR A 47 10.36 2.13 -1.17
C TYR A 47 9.48 0.97 -0.71
N THR A 48 8.56 1.25 0.22
CA THR A 48 7.70 0.24 0.86
C THR A 48 6.80 -0.51 -0.12
N SER A 49 6.33 0.14 -1.19
CA SER A 49 5.23 -0.39 -2.02
C SER A 49 5.54 -1.75 -2.68
N LEU A 50 6.79 -2.06 -3.01
CA LEU A 50 7.18 -3.35 -3.60
C LEU A 50 7.26 -4.51 -2.59
N TRP A 51 7.19 -4.21 -1.30
CA TRP A 51 7.25 -5.21 -0.22
C TRP A 51 5.87 -5.63 0.28
N ALA A 52 4.81 -4.95 -0.13
CA ALA A 52 3.46 -5.30 0.29
C ALA A 52 2.99 -6.61 -0.37
N GLY A 53 2.07 -7.31 0.30
CA GLY A 53 1.47 -8.55 -0.20
C GLY A 53 0.88 -8.40 -1.61
N ALA A 54 -0.18 -7.62 -1.83
CA ALA A 54 -1.06 -6.92 -0.88
C ALA A 54 -2.51 -7.41 -1.04
N HIS A 55 -3.34 -7.30 -0.01
CA HIS A 55 -4.78 -7.56 -0.10
C HIS A 55 -5.59 -6.31 0.25
N HIS A 56 -6.88 -6.31 -0.10
CA HIS A 56 -7.83 -5.35 0.47
C HIS A 56 -8.59 -6.02 1.62
N VAL A 57 -8.15 -5.73 2.85
CA VAL A 57 -8.82 -6.15 4.09
C VAL A 57 -8.80 -4.95 5.03
N SER A 58 -9.96 -4.33 5.25
CA SER A 58 -10.03 -3.12 6.07
C SER A 58 -9.71 -3.42 7.53
N HIS A 59 -8.92 -2.54 8.13
CA HIS A 59 -8.60 -2.55 9.56
C HIS A 59 -9.12 -1.25 10.21
N ALA A 60 -10.19 -0.69 9.64
CA ALA A 60 -10.77 0.55 10.13
C ALA A 60 -11.39 0.40 11.52
N GLU A 61 -11.83 -0.80 11.89
CA GLU A 61 -12.59 -1.05 13.12
C GLU A 61 -13.74 -0.03 13.26
N ASN A 62 -13.66 0.88 14.23
CA ASN A 62 -14.64 1.95 14.47
C ASN A 62 -14.23 3.32 13.91
N ASP A 63 -13.12 3.42 13.18
CA ASP A 63 -12.67 4.69 12.57
C ASP A 63 -13.48 4.97 11.29
N PRO A 64 -14.42 5.93 11.31
CA PRO A 64 -15.25 6.23 10.15
C PRO A 64 -14.44 6.84 9.00
N ARG A 65 -13.36 7.56 9.31
CA ARG A 65 -12.48 8.15 8.29
C ARG A 65 -11.72 7.04 7.59
N GLN A 66 -11.08 6.14 8.32
CA GLN A 66 -10.37 5.00 7.71
C GLN A 66 -11.34 4.11 6.92
N PHE A 67 -12.54 3.85 7.44
CA PHE A 67 -13.59 3.11 6.74
C PHE A 67 -13.95 3.74 5.39
N LYS A 68 -14.11 5.07 5.33
CA LYS A 68 -14.40 5.78 4.08
C LYS A 68 -13.27 5.61 3.06
N LEU A 69 -12.02 5.78 3.49
CA LEU A 69 -10.86 5.63 2.61
C LEU A 69 -10.75 4.20 2.05
N ASP A 70 -10.97 3.21 2.90
CA ASP A 70 -10.89 1.81 2.53
C ASP A 70 -12.03 1.40 1.60
N SER A 71 -13.28 1.77 1.92
CA SER A 71 -14.46 1.43 1.13
C SER A 71 -14.48 2.11 -0.24
N ASP A 72 -14.05 3.37 -0.35
CA ASP A 72 -13.87 4.03 -1.65
C ASP A 72 -12.80 3.32 -2.49
N THR A 73 -11.69 2.95 -1.86
CA THR A 73 -10.61 2.24 -2.56
C THR A 73 -11.07 0.86 -3.02
N PHE A 74 -11.84 0.16 -2.20
CA PHE A 74 -12.41 -1.13 -2.57
C PHE A 74 -13.28 -1.00 -3.80
N LYS A 75 -14.20 -0.03 -3.85
CA LYS A 75 -15.08 0.19 -5.01
C LYS A 75 -14.28 0.34 -6.31
N VAL A 76 -13.28 1.23 -6.30
CA VAL A 76 -12.42 1.46 -7.48
C VAL A 76 -11.65 0.20 -7.88
N MET A 77 -10.97 -0.45 -6.94
CA MET A 77 -10.17 -1.64 -7.24
C MET A 77 -11.05 -2.84 -7.61
N TRP A 78 -12.25 -2.94 -7.04
CA TRP A 78 -13.24 -3.94 -7.42
C TRP A 78 -13.61 -3.73 -8.88
N GLU A 79 -14.04 -2.54 -9.30
CA GLU A 79 -14.33 -2.24 -10.71
C GLU A 79 -13.13 -2.53 -11.63
N LEU A 80 -11.93 -2.10 -11.26
CA LEU A 80 -10.71 -2.34 -12.03
C LEU A 80 -10.34 -3.82 -12.17
N SER A 81 -10.71 -4.65 -11.19
CA SER A 81 -10.45 -6.10 -11.18
C SER A 81 -11.55 -6.92 -11.86
N ALA A 82 -12.56 -6.28 -12.44
CA ALA A 82 -13.63 -7.00 -13.14
C ALA A 82 -13.07 -7.82 -14.32
N PRO A 83 -13.62 -9.02 -14.60
CA PRO A 83 -13.22 -9.84 -15.75
C PRO A 83 -13.31 -9.05 -17.07
N GLY A 84 -12.26 -9.10 -17.88
CA GLY A 84 -12.14 -8.34 -19.13
C GLY A 84 -11.82 -6.85 -18.93
N GLY A 85 -11.64 -6.39 -17.69
CA GLY A 85 -11.30 -5.00 -17.37
C GLY A 85 -9.84 -4.65 -17.70
N ALA A 86 -9.57 -3.36 -17.95
CA ALA A 86 -8.25 -2.87 -18.37
C ALA A 86 -7.12 -3.16 -17.36
N ALA A 87 -7.45 -3.40 -16.09
CA ALA A 87 -6.48 -3.68 -15.04
C ALA A 87 -6.65 -5.08 -14.43
N GLU A 88 -7.45 -5.96 -15.03
CA GLU A 88 -7.77 -7.29 -14.49
C GLU A 88 -6.48 -8.09 -14.16
N ALA A 89 -5.47 -7.96 -15.01
CA ALA A 89 -4.17 -8.62 -14.83
C ALA A 89 -3.42 -8.19 -13.55
N CYS A 90 -3.76 -7.05 -12.96
CA CYS A 90 -3.15 -6.55 -11.72
C CYS A 90 -3.73 -7.21 -10.46
N PHE A 91 -4.87 -7.90 -10.57
CA PHE A 91 -5.65 -8.34 -9.43
C PHE A 91 -6.04 -9.81 -9.50
N LEU A 92 -6.24 -10.40 -8.33
CA LEU A 92 -6.90 -11.68 -8.17
C LEU A 92 -8.04 -11.52 -7.17
N ARG A 93 -9.30 -11.59 -7.68
CA ARG A 93 -10.49 -11.71 -6.83
C ARG A 93 -10.56 -13.12 -6.27
N LEU A 94 -10.78 -13.25 -4.96
CA LEU A 94 -10.67 -14.52 -4.24
C LEU A 94 -11.49 -14.53 -2.95
N PRO A 95 -11.81 -15.72 -2.40
CA PRO A 95 -12.29 -15.86 -1.04
C PRO A 95 -11.15 -15.67 -0.03
N GLN A 96 -11.42 -14.86 0.99
CA GLN A 96 -10.53 -14.56 2.11
C GLN A 96 -11.13 -15.13 3.40
N ILE A 97 -10.27 -15.68 4.26
CA ILE A 97 -10.62 -16.02 5.64
C ILE A 97 -9.73 -15.23 6.59
N GLU A 98 -10.35 -14.54 7.54
CA GLU A 98 -9.67 -13.84 8.63
C GLU A 98 -10.01 -14.56 9.95
N TYR A 99 -8.98 -15.05 10.63
CA TYR A 99 -9.07 -15.65 11.96
C TYR A 99 -8.52 -14.69 13.03
N TYR A 100 -9.16 -14.67 14.19
CA TYR A 100 -8.81 -13.78 15.28
C TYR A 100 -8.61 -14.55 16.59
N GLY A 101 -7.54 -14.22 17.31
CA GLY A 101 -7.28 -14.67 18.68
C GLY A 101 -8.26 -14.08 19.72
N GLN A 102 -9.17 -13.22 19.29
CA GLN A 102 -10.20 -12.59 20.10
C GLN A 102 -11.56 -12.64 19.40
N LYS A 103 -12.64 -12.50 20.18
CA LYS A 103 -13.96 -12.22 19.63
C LYS A 103 -14.05 -10.77 19.18
N SER A 104 -14.79 -10.51 18.11
CA SER A 104 -15.11 -9.14 17.68
C SER A 104 -15.95 -8.47 18.77
N GLU A 105 -15.61 -7.23 19.10
CA GLU A 105 -16.42 -6.38 19.98
C GLU A 105 -17.47 -5.58 19.16
N LEU A 106 -17.41 -5.69 17.83
CA LEU A 106 -18.28 -4.96 16.90
C LEU A 106 -19.38 -5.86 16.33
N ASP A 107 -20.61 -5.36 16.39
CA ASP A 107 -21.81 -5.93 15.79
C ASP A 107 -22.61 -4.83 15.05
N PRO A 108 -22.73 -4.89 13.71
CA PRO A 108 -22.14 -5.89 12.83
C PRO A 108 -20.60 -5.80 12.77
N HIS A 109 -19.96 -6.90 12.37
CA HIS A 109 -18.50 -6.94 12.19
C HIS A 109 -18.02 -5.83 11.23
N HIS A 110 -16.83 -5.24 11.45
CA HIS A 110 -16.29 -4.15 10.62
C HIS A 110 -16.06 -4.53 9.14
N LEU A 111 -15.99 -5.82 8.83
CA LEU A 111 -15.90 -6.35 7.45
C LEU A 111 -17.26 -6.80 6.88
N SER A 112 -18.38 -6.57 7.57
CA SER A 112 -19.72 -7.00 7.14
C SER A 112 -20.19 -6.43 5.80
N TRP A 113 -19.55 -5.35 5.34
CA TRP A 113 -19.80 -4.72 4.04
C TRP A 113 -19.08 -5.40 2.87
N MET A 114 -18.18 -6.36 3.14
CA MET A 114 -17.47 -7.10 2.09
C MET A 114 -18.42 -8.08 1.39
N PRO A 115 -18.24 -8.34 0.08
CA PRO A 115 -19.06 -9.31 -0.64
C PRO A 115 -18.99 -10.71 -0.01
N ASP A 116 -20.10 -11.45 -0.02
CA ASP A 116 -20.20 -12.81 0.51
C ASP A 116 -19.80 -12.98 1.99
N PHE A 117 -19.85 -11.90 2.78
CA PHE A 117 -19.45 -11.91 4.19
C PHE A 117 -20.25 -12.93 5.02
N LYS A 118 -19.53 -13.73 5.81
CA LYS A 118 -20.08 -14.71 6.77
C LYS A 118 -19.17 -14.83 7.98
N SER A 119 -19.75 -14.92 9.17
CA SER A 119 -19.04 -15.40 10.36
C SER A 119 -18.80 -16.91 10.24
N LEU A 120 -17.62 -17.38 10.67
CA LEU A 120 -17.32 -18.80 10.70
C LEU A 120 -17.99 -19.48 11.90
N PRO A 121 -18.49 -20.73 11.75
CA PRO A 121 -18.89 -21.55 12.89
C PRO A 121 -17.66 -21.98 13.70
N GLU A 122 -17.85 -22.28 14.98
CA GLU A 122 -16.76 -22.72 15.88
C GLU A 122 -16.01 -23.96 15.35
N SER A 123 -16.70 -24.86 14.63
CA SER A 123 -16.11 -26.05 14.01
C SER A 123 -15.14 -25.76 12.86
N SER A 124 -15.15 -24.54 12.31
CA SER A 124 -14.27 -24.11 11.23
C SER A 124 -13.09 -23.24 11.71
N LEU A 125 -12.97 -23.04 13.03
CA LEU A 125 -11.87 -22.29 13.62
C LEU A 125 -10.59 -23.14 13.67
N VAL A 126 -9.44 -22.46 13.60
CA VAL A 126 -8.12 -23.09 13.73
C VAL A 126 -7.61 -22.94 15.17
N PRO A 127 -6.63 -23.73 15.62
CA PRO A 127 -6.07 -23.61 16.97
C PRO A 127 -5.66 -22.17 17.31
N ASN A 128 -5.88 -21.77 18.57
CA ASN A 128 -5.59 -20.44 19.10
C ASN A 128 -6.44 -19.29 18.52
N THR A 129 -7.63 -19.59 17.99
CA THR A 129 -8.57 -18.58 17.48
C THR A 129 -9.91 -18.67 18.19
N LEU A 130 -10.53 -17.51 18.46
CA LEU A 130 -11.80 -17.38 19.17
C LEU A 130 -12.94 -16.92 18.25
N SER A 131 -12.61 -16.37 17.08
CA SER A 131 -13.58 -16.00 16.06
C SER A 131 -12.92 -15.98 14.68
N GLY A 132 -13.74 -15.97 13.64
CA GLY A 132 -13.27 -15.79 12.27
C GLY A 132 -14.40 -15.42 11.34
N VAL A 133 -14.04 -14.85 10.20
CA VAL A 133 -14.98 -14.44 9.15
C VAL A 133 -14.44 -14.87 7.78
N SER A 134 -15.34 -15.03 6.83
CA SER A 134 -15.04 -15.27 5.42
C SER A 134 -15.77 -14.27 4.55
N PHE A 135 -15.15 -13.84 3.45
CA PHE A 135 -15.72 -12.90 2.49
C PHE A 135 -14.95 -12.98 1.16
N SER A 136 -15.51 -12.45 0.09
CA SER A 136 -14.83 -12.25 -1.18
C SER A 136 -14.10 -10.90 -1.18
N THR A 137 -12.85 -10.88 -1.62
CA THR A 137 -12.04 -9.65 -1.76
C THR A 137 -11.11 -9.76 -2.97
N LEU A 138 -10.16 -8.82 -3.09
CA LEU A 138 -9.10 -8.84 -4.07
C LEU A 138 -7.71 -8.78 -3.43
N THR A 139 -6.76 -9.39 -4.12
CA THR A 139 -5.32 -9.24 -3.91
C THR A 139 -4.70 -8.53 -5.10
N ILE A 140 -3.55 -7.91 -4.85
CA ILE A 140 -2.89 -6.98 -5.77
C ILE A 140 -1.51 -7.54 -6.08
N ASP A 141 -1.23 -7.77 -7.36
CA ASP A 141 0.12 -8.08 -7.82
C ASP A 141 0.94 -6.79 -7.87
N THR A 142 1.63 -6.48 -6.77
CA THR A 142 2.17 -5.13 -6.51
C THR A 142 3.15 -4.63 -7.58
N PRO A 143 4.10 -5.42 -8.13
CA PRO A 143 4.94 -4.96 -9.22
C PRO A 143 4.16 -4.63 -10.50
N VAL A 144 3.13 -5.42 -10.82
CA VAL A 144 2.29 -5.21 -12.00
C VAL A 144 1.42 -3.97 -11.81
N TYR A 145 0.75 -3.84 -10.67
CA TYR A 145 -0.17 -2.74 -10.40
C TYR A 145 0.55 -1.38 -10.30
N LEU A 146 1.73 -1.31 -9.68
CA LEU A 146 2.50 -0.07 -9.61
C LEU A 146 2.95 0.41 -11.00
N ASN A 147 3.39 -0.52 -11.86
CA ASN A 147 3.75 -0.20 -13.24
C ASN A 147 2.52 0.13 -14.10
N TYR A 148 1.37 -0.48 -13.83
CA TYR A 148 0.09 -0.09 -14.45
C TYR A 148 -0.28 1.36 -14.11
N LEU A 149 -0.23 1.74 -12.83
CA LEU A 149 -0.51 3.12 -12.39
C LEU A 149 0.46 4.12 -13.04
N LEU A 150 1.77 3.80 -13.02
CA LEU A 150 2.78 4.63 -13.65
C LEU A 150 2.54 4.78 -15.16
N SER A 151 2.28 3.68 -15.86
CA SER A 151 2.03 3.69 -17.31
C SER A 151 0.78 4.51 -17.67
N ARG A 152 -0.31 4.34 -16.90
CA ARG A 152 -1.54 5.12 -17.08
C ARG A 152 -1.29 6.61 -16.86
N PHE A 153 -0.55 6.98 -15.81
CA PHE A 153 -0.17 8.36 -15.51
C PHE A 153 0.65 8.99 -16.66
N LEU A 154 1.69 8.29 -17.12
CA LEU A 154 2.53 8.77 -18.22
C LEU A 154 1.74 8.88 -19.54
N SER A 155 0.89 7.90 -19.87
CA SER A 155 0.08 7.92 -21.10
C SER A 155 -0.92 9.07 -21.17
N LYS A 156 -1.30 9.64 -20.01
CA LYS A 156 -2.19 10.80 -19.90
C LYS A 156 -1.44 12.13 -19.88
N GLY A 157 -0.13 12.12 -20.17
CA GLY A 157 0.71 13.32 -20.21
C GLY A 157 1.35 13.69 -18.88
N GLY A 158 1.35 12.77 -17.91
CA GLY A 158 2.00 12.97 -16.62
C GLY A 158 3.51 12.90 -16.78
N ALA A 159 4.26 13.72 -16.05
CA ALA A 159 5.71 13.69 -16.10
C ALA A 159 6.29 13.05 -14.83
N ILE A 160 7.43 12.37 -14.96
CA ILE A 160 8.17 11.86 -13.80
C ILE A 160 9.62 12.31 -13.88
N VAL A 161 10.15 12.76 -12.75
CA VAL A 161 11.53 13.22 -12.61
C VAL A 161 12.17 12.45 -11.47
N ARG A 162 13.33 11.85 -11.74
CA ARG A 162 14.11 11.19 -10.69
C ARG A 162 14.84 12.26 -9.87
N GLY A 163 14.62 12.26 -8.57
CA GLY A 163 15.24 13.24 -7.67
C GLY A 163 15.02 12.88 -6.20
N SER A 164 16.02 13.19 -5.37
CA SER A 164 15.94 13.05 -3.91
C SER A 164 15.73 14.44 -3.29
N VAL A 165 14.49 14.73 -2.90
CA VAL A 165 14.11 16.00 -2.27
C VAL A 165 14.61 16.01 -0.83
N GLN A 166 15.48 16.95 -0.49
CA GLN A 166 16.00 17.12 0.86
C GLN A 166 15.19 18.16 1.66
N ASP A 167 14.70 19.19 0.97
CA ASP A 167 13.93 20.29 1.53
C ASP A 167 12.75 20.63 0.61
N ILE A 168 11.57 20.83 1.19
CA ILE A 168 10.39 21.29 0.47
C ILE A 168 10.65 22.60 -0.29
N ALA A 169 11.46 23.51 0.27
CA ALA A 169 11.82 24.77 -0.36
C ALA A 169 12.42 24.58 -1.76
N GLN A 170 13.18 23.49 -2.00
CA GLN A 170 13.71 23.17 -3.33
C GLN A 170 12.58 23.09 -4.37
N VAL A 171 11.53 22.33 -4.04
CA VAL A 171 10.37 22.12 -4.91
C VAL A 171 9.50 23.36 -5.01
N VAL A 172 9.30 24.09 -3.91
CA VAL A 172 8.47 25.31 -3.92
C VAL A 172 9.14 26.42 -4.71
N GLU A 173 10.46 26.55 -4.66
CA GLU A 173 11.19 27.59 -5.38
C GLU A 173 11.33 27.30 -6.88
N GLY A 174 11.70 26.07 -7.24
CA GLY A 174 12.04 25.74 -8.62
C GLY A 174 11.23 24.63 -9.28
N GLY A 175 10.25 24.07 -8.57
CA GLY A 175 9.42 22.97 -9.08
C GLY A 175 10.23 21.73 -9.39
N ALA A 176 9.69 20.87 -10.27
CA ALA A 176 10.39 19.67 -10.71
C ALA A 176 11.63 19.94 -11.59
N SER A 177 11.70 21.14 -12.17
CA SER A 177 12.72 21.50 -13.16
C SER A 177 14.16 21.52 -12.61
N ILE A 178 14.32 21.70 -11.31
CA ILE A 178 15.64 21.68 -10.64
C ILE A 178 16.31 20.32 -10.70
N PHE A 179 15.52 19.25 -10.89
CA PHE A 179 16.00 17.87 -10.99
C PHE A 179 16.18 17.42 -12.45
N THR A 180 15.83 18.25 -13.43
CA THR A 180 15.97 17.94 -14.87
C THR A 180 17.11 18.69 -15.55
N GLY A 181 17.84 19.53 -14.81
CA GLY A 181 18.92 20.37 -15.35
C GLY A 181 18.42 21.61 -16.12
N SER A 182 17.11 21.90 -16.08
CA SER A 182 16.56 23.14 -16.63
C SER A 182 17.12 24.35 -15.90
N LYS A 183 17.51 25.39 -16.66
CA LYS A 183 18.05 26.64 -16.09
C LYS A 183 16.97 27.62 -15.61
N ILE A 184 15.70 27.35 -15.92
CA ILE A 184 14.60 28.24 -15.54
C ILE A 184 13.73 27.54 -14.50
N PRO A 185 14.00 27.77 -13.20
CA PRO A 185 13.17 27.26 -12.12
C PRO A 185 11.75 27.83 -12.22
N THR A 186 10.74 26.96 -12.12
CA THR A 186 9.33 27.37 -12.14
C THR A 186 8.63 26.85 -10.89
N SER A 187 8.21 27.80 -10.04
CA SER A 187 7.44 27.50 -8.83
C SER A 187 6.11 26.83 -9.18
N PRO A 188 5.74 25.72 -8.52
CA PRO A 188 4.46 25.05 -8.76
C PRO A 188 3.29 25.88 -8.19
N ASP A 189 2.08 25.51 -8.58
CA ASP A 189 0.84 26.02 -7.98
C ASP A 189 0.47 25.25 -6.72
N ALA A 190 0.92 23.99 -6.57
CA ALA A 190 0.78 23.20 -5.35
C ALA A 190 1.81 22.07 -5.26
N VAL A 191 2.07 21.60 -4.05
CA VAL A 191 2.89 20.40 -3.80
C VAL A 191 2.09 19.39 -2.98
N ILE A 192 2.10 18.13 -3.42
CA ILE A 192 1.51 17.00 -2.69
C ILE A 192 2.64 16.16 -2.12
N VAL A 193 2.64 15.94 -0.81
CA VAL A 193 3.69 15.21 -0.09
C VAL A 193 3.24 13.77 0.15
N CYS A 194 3.72 12.86 -0.69
CA CYS A 194 3.47 11.41 -0.62
C CYS A 194 4.75 10.63 -0.25
N ALA A 195 5.59 11.19 0.62
CA ALA A 195 6.96 10.75 0.87
C ALA A 195 7.08 9.48 1.75
N GLY A 196 5.98 8.91 2.24
CA GLY A 196 6.03 7.75 3.15
C GLY A 196 6.91 8.02 4.38
N LEU A 197 7.88 7.15 4.66
CA LEU A 197 8.86 7.35 5.75
C LEU A 197 9.77 8.57 5.53
N GLY A 198 9.93 9.03 4.28
CA GLY A 198 10.70 10.23 3.97
C GLY A 198 10.15 11.49 4.65
N ALA A 199 8.84 11.54 4.97
CA ALA A 199 8.23 12.65 5.69
C ALA A 199 8.86 12.92 7.07
N ARG A 200 9.49 11.90 7.69
CA ARG A 200 10.22 12.04 8.96
C ARG A 200 11.46 12.94 8.86
N PHE A 201 12.09 12.97 7.69
CA PHE A 201 13.41 13.56 7.46
C PHE A 201 13.39 14.75 6.49
N LEU A 202 12.36 14.86 5.65
CA LEU A 202 12.21 15.92 4.67
C LEU A 202 12.09 17.29 5.37
N VAL A 203 13.06 18.18 5.15
CA VAL A 203 13.08 19.53 5.73
C VAL A 203 11.83 20.31 5.28
N GLY A 204 11.20 21.01 6.23
CA GLY A 204 9.90 21.65 6.04
C GLY A 204 8.69 20.74 6.33
N ILE A 205 8.90 19.43 6.49
CA ILE A 205 7.86 18.48 6.96
C ILE A 205 8.23 17.91 8.32
N GLU A 206 9.37 17.23 8.40
CA GLU A 206 10.01 16.68 9.61
C GLU A 206 9.07 16.02 10.62
N ASP A 207 8.10 15.24 10.12
CA ASP A 207 7.05 14.63 10.95
C ASP A 207 7.63 13.49 11.80
N LYS A 208 8.00 13.80 13.06
CA LYS A 208 8.61 12.84 13.99
C LYS A 208 7.64 11.78 14.48
N ASP A 209 6.34 11.94 14.22
CA ASP A 209 5.35 10.90 14.46
C ASP A 209 5.39 9.80 13.40
N CYS A 210 6.07 9.99 12.27
CA CYS A 210 6.33 8.92 11.30
C CYS A 210 7.45 7.98 11.79
N TYR A 211 7.20 6.68 11.80
CA TYR A 211 8.14 5.64 12.24
C TYR A 211 7.99 4.36 11.39
N PRO A 212 9.05 3.54 11.25
CA PRO A 212 8.95 2.31 10.49
C PRO A 212 8.22 1.24 11.32
N ILE A 213 7.42 0.43 10.63
CA ILE A 213 6.90 -0.82 11.15
C ILE A 213 7.42 -1.94 10.25
N ARG A 214 8.50 -2.61 10.68
CA ARG A 214 9.19 -3.62 9.89
C ARG A 214 8.35 -4.87 9.68
N GLY A 215 8.21 -5.26 8.42
CA GLY A 215 7.56 -6.48 7.98
C GLY A 215 8.49 -7.34 7.16
N GLN A 216 8.80 -8.54 7.66
CA GLN A 216 9.50 -9.57 6.91
C GLN A 216 8.50 -10.51 6.23
N ILE A 217 8.80 -10.89 4.99
CA ILE A 217 7.99 -11.78 4.17
C ILE A 217 8.85 -12.82 3.44
N LEU A 218 8.21 -13.94 3.11
CA LEU A 218 8.67 -14.92 2.14
C LEU A 218 7.77 -14.81 0.90
N LEU A 219 8.36 -14.97 -0.28
CA LEU A 219 7.63 -15.11 -1.54
C LEU A 219 7.76 -16.55 -2.01
N ILE A 220 6.64 -17.24 -2.18
CA ILE A 220 6.59 -18.67 -2.53
C ILE A 220 5.89 -18.86 -3.88
N ARG A 221 6.41 -19.74 -4.74
CA ARG A 221 5.74 -20.14 -5.99
C ARG A 221 4.69 -21.22 -5.71
N ALA A 222 3.42 -20.82 -5.64
CA ALA A 222 2.31 -21.75 -5.39
C ALA A 222 1.05 -21.34 -6.19
N PRO A 223 1.03 -21.55 -7.52
CA PRO A 223 -0.04 -21.07 -8.41
C PRO A 223 -1.42 -21.70 -8.15
N TRP A 224 -1.47 -22.78 -7.37
CA TRP A 224 -2.69 -23.44 -6.91
C TRP A 224 -3.37 -22.72 -5.73
N ILE A 225 -2.67 -21.80 -5.03
CA ILE A 225 -3.27 -21.00 -3.97
C ILE A 225 -4.04 -19.84 -4.61
N ARG A 226 -5.37 -19.93 -4.55
CA ARG A 226 -6.31 -18.94 -5.10
C ARG A 226 -7.31 -18.45 -4.05
N PHE A 227 -6.93 -18.54 -2.78
CA PHE A 227 -7.64 -18.04 -1.62
C PHE A 227 -6.62 -17.41 -0.67
N GLY A 228 -7.06 -16.52 0.21
CA GLY A 228 -6.19 -15.93 1.22
C GLY A 228 -6.64 -16.29 2.62
N ARG A 229 -5.68 -16.30 3.54
CA ARG A 229 -5.90 -16.57 4.96
C ARG A 229 -5.06 -15.62 5.78
N THR A 230 -5.62 -15.09 6.85
CA THR A 230 -4.89 -14.34 7.86
C THR A 230 -5.29 -14.85 9.23
N ILE A 231 -4.32 -14.93 10.15
CA ILE A 231 -4.56 -15.05 11.58
C ILE A 231 -3.90 -13.87 12.27
N SER A 232 -4.61 -13.26 13.22
CA SER A 232 -4.11 -12.17 14.04
C SER A 232 -4.49 -12.35 15.50
N THR A 233 -3.59 -12.01 16.43
CA THR A 233 -3.85 -12.11 17.88
C THR A 233 -3.54 -10.80 18.60
N LYS A 234 -4.07 -10.62 19.82
CA LYS A 234 -3.80 -9.43 20.66
C LYS A 234 -2.32 -9.31 21.02
N GLU A 235 -1.60 -10.42 21.10
CA GLU A 235 -0.16 -10.48 21.38
C GLU A 235 0.70 -10.03 20.19
N GLY A 236 0.09 -9.63 19.08
CA GLY A 236 0.76 -9.09 17.90
C GLY A 236 1.25 -10.15 16.92
N LEU A 237 0.88 -11.42 17.13
CA LEU A 237 1.14 -12.48 16.16
C LEU A 237 0.33 -12.24 14.91
N TRP A 238 1.00 -12.26 13.76
CA TRP A 238 0.36 -12.11 12.45
C TRP A 238 0.92 -13.14 11.46
N THR A 239 0.06 -14.01 10.95
CA THR A 239 0.38 -14.88 9.82
C THR A 239 -0.60 -14.61 8.70
N TYR A 240 -0.13 -14.39 7.48
CA TYR A 240 -0.97 -14.15 6.30
C TYR A 240 -0.44 -14.88 5.08
N ILE A 241 -1.37 -15.35 4.26
CA ILE A 241 -1.19 -16.01 2.98
C ILE A 241 -1.91 -15.16 1.93
N ILE A 242 -1.14 -14.45 1.11
CA ILE A 242 -1.67 -13.49 0.14
C ILE A 242 -1.21 -13.91 -1.26
N PRO A 243 -2.03 -14.68 -2.00
CA PRO A 243 -1.68 -15.04 -3.37
C PRO A 243 -1.76 -13.83 -4.29
N ARG A 244 -0.97 -13.86 -5.36
CA ARG A 244 -1.02 -12.92 -6.47
C ARG A 244 -1.58 -13.62 -7.69
N ARG A 245 -2.05 -12.83 -8.67
CA ARG A 245 -2.54 -13.37 -9.94
C ARG A 245 -1.48 -14.21 -10.65
N SER A 246 -0.22 -13.77 -10.62
CA SER A 246 0.95 -14.46 -11.18
C SER A 246 1.18 -15.89 -10.66
N GLY A 247 0.59 -16.25 -9.51
CA GLY A 247 0.82 -17.54 -8.85
C GLY A 247 1.94 -17.53 -7.80
N ASP A 248 2.54 -16.36 -7.57
CA ASP A 248 3.38 -16.13 -6.39
C ASP A 248 2.48 -15.85 -5.18
N VAL A 249 2.90 -16.30 -4.01
CA VAL A 249 2.18 -16.13 -2.74
C VAL A 249 3.10 -15.40 -1.77
N THR A 250 2.66 -14.24 -1.31
CA THR A 250 3.32 -13.53 -0.22
C THR A 250 2.89 -14.15 1.10
N VAL A 251 3.86 -14.71 1.81
CA VAL A 251 3.68 -15.26 3.14
C VAL A 251 4.37 -14.34 4.13
N GLY A 252 3.67 -13.98 5.19
CA GLY A 252 4.24 -13.21 6.28
C GLY A 252 3.48 -13.46 7.57
N GLY A 253 3.77 -12.73 8.64
CA GLY A 253 4.89 -11.81 8.67
C GLY A 253 5.20 -11.34 10.07
N THR A 254 5.78 -10.14 10.12
CA THR A 254 6.11 -9.43 11.36
C THR A 254 5.53 -8.02 11.36
N LYS A 255 5.40 -7.46 12.57
CA LYS A 255 5.06 -6.06 12.80
C LYS A 255 5.91 -5.52 13.94
N ILE A 256 7.10 -5.02 13.61
CA ILE A 256 8.08 -4.57 14.61
C ILE A 256 8.28 -3.06 14.46
N ASP A 257 7.82 -2.30 15.44
CA ASP A 257 7.93 -0.85 15.45
C ASP A 257 9.38 -0.40 15.66
N ASN A 258 9.77 0.68 14.99
CA ASN A 258 11.09 1.32 15.09
C ASN A 258 12.30 0.47 14.67
N ASP A 259 12.07 -0.71 14.09
CA ASP A 259 13.13 -1.51 13.49
C ASP A 259 13.41 -1.04 12.06
N TRP A 260 14.63 -0.56 11.82
CA TRP A 260 15.10 -0.06 10.52
C TRP A 260 15.93 -1.08 9.75
N TYR A 261 16.13 -2.29 10.29
CA TYR A 261 17.04 -3.26 9.69
C TYR A 261 16.53 -3.74 8.32
N PRO A 262 17.31 -3.57 7.23
CA PRO A 262 16.81 -3.73 5.87
C PRO A 262 16.76 -5.16 5.36
N ASN A 263 17.46 -6.08 6.04
CA ASN A 263 17.62 -7.45 5.56
C ASN A 263 16.74 -8.41 6.36
N PRO A 264 16.32 -9.54 5.75
CA PRO A 264 15.71 -10.65 6.47
C PRO A 264 16.61 -11.17 7.59
N ARG A 265 15.98 -11.61 8.68
CA ARG A 265 16.61 -12.36 9.75
C ARG A 265 16.27 -13.85 9.59
N PRO A 266 17.24 -14.77 9.51
CA PRO A 266 16.98 -16.19 9.25
C PRO A 266 15.98 -16.82 10.23
N GLU A 267 16.10 -16.50 11.52
CA GLU A 267 15.21 -16.98 12.57
C GLU A 267 13.76 -16.52 12.38
N THR A 268 13.58 -15.30 11.83
CA THR A 268 12.25 -14.78 11.50
C THR A 268 11.68 -15.45 10.25
N SER A 269 12.53 -15.77 9.27
CA SER A 269 12.08 -16.49 8.07
C SER A 269 11.60 -17.90 8.42
N GLU A 270 12.31 -18.58 9.31
CA GLU A 270 11.91 -19.91 9.78
C GLU A 270 10.58 -19.87 10.55
N ASP A 271 10.45 -18.99 11.56
CA ASP A 271 9.20 -18.80 12.30
C ASP A 271 8.00 -18.48 11.39
N VAL A 272 8.19 -17.56 10.43
CA VAL A 272 7.13 -17.20 9.48
C VAL A 272 6.72 -18.42 8.64
N LEU A 273 7.68 -19.22 8.17
CA LEU A 273 7.39 -20.40 7.36
C LEU A 273 6.66 -21.47 8.17
N GLU A 274 7.09 -21.75 9.40
CA GLU A 274 6.46 -22.71 10.31
C GLU A 274 5.00 -22.34 10.59
N ARG A 275 4.74 -21.10 10.97
CA ARG A 275 3.38 -20.60 11.23
C ARG A 275 2.51 -20.61 9.99
N ALA A 276 3.07 -20.22 8.85
CA ALA A 276 2.34 -20.20 7.59
C ALA A 276 1.96 -21.60 7.11
N PHE A 277 2.88 -22.56 7.25
CA PHE A 277 2.61 -23.95 6.93
C PHE A 277 1.56 -24.56 7.87
N ALA A 278 1.61 -24.24 9.17
CA ALA A 278 0.59 -24.66 10.12
C ALA A 278 -0.81 -24.10 9.78
N LEU A 279 -0.89 -22.86 9.30
CA LEU A 279 -2.15 -22.22 8.88
C LEU A 279 -2.64 -22.70 7.50
N CYS A 280 -1.71 -23.02 6.60
CA CYS A 280 -1.99 -23.36 5.21
C CYS A 280 -1.06 -24.47 4.72
N PRO A 281 -1.29 -25.74 5.12
CA PRO A 281 -0.56 -26.88 4.58
C PRO A 281 -0.71 -27.01 3.06
N GLU A 282 -1.76 -26.38 2.48
CA GLU A 282 -1.98 -26.30 1.04
C GLU A 282 -0.90 -25.55 0.28
N LEU A 283 -0.02 -24.80 0.97
CA LEU A 283 1.19 -24.21 0.36
C LEU A 283 2.08 -25.26 -0.30
N ALA A 284 2.07 -26.51 0.17
CA ALA A 284 2.81 -27.60 -0.45
C ALA A 284 2.21 -28.02 -1.80
N PRO A 285 3.06 -28.47 -2.76
CA PRO A 285 2.62 -28.91 -4.07
C PRO A 285 1.47 -29.94 -4.04
N PRO A 286 0.41 -29.77 -4.86
CA PRO A 286 -0.74 -30.68 -4.89
C PRO A 286 -0.36 -32.15 -5.13
N GLU A 287 0.65 -32.40 -5.96
CA GLU A 287 1.18 -33.73 -6.26
C GLU A 287 1.79 -34.43 -5.04
N ILE A 288 2.34 -33.67 -4.09
CA ILE A 288 2.85 -34.22 -2.82
C ILE A 288 1.68 -34.47 -1.88
N ARG A 289 0.75 -33.51 -1.76
CA ARG A 289 -0.44 -33.62 -0.91
C ARG A 289 -1.37 -34.76 -1.31
N ALA A 290 -1.37 -35.16 -2.58
CA ALA A 290 -2.11 -36.30 -3.08
C ALA A 290 -1.50 -37.66 -2.67
N GLN A 291 -0.22 -37.69 -2.32
CA GLN A 291 0.51 -38.92 -2.01
C GLN A 291 0.71 -39.11 -0.49
N ARG A 292 0.94 -38.03 0.24
CA ARG A 292 1.17 -38.06 1.69
C ARG A 292 0.79 -36.73 2.34
N ALA A 293 0.78 -36.72 3.68
CA ALA A 293 0.78 -35.48 4.42
C ALA A 293 2.02 -34.63 4.03
N PRO A 294 1.85 -33.37 3.63
CA PRO A 294 2.96 -32.49 3.32
C PRO A 294 3.74 -32.15 4.60
N THR A 295 4.98 -31.75 4.41
CA THR A 295 5.86 -31.21 5.45
C THR A 295 6.36 -29.83 5.03
N ILE A 296 6.91 -29.07 5.97
CA ILE A 296 7.48 -27.75 5.70
C ILE A 296 8.62 -27.81 4.65
N ASP A 297 9.35 -28.92 4.62
CA ASP A 297 10.45 -29.13 3.66
C ASP A 297 9.97 -29.28 2.22
N ASP A 298 8.67 -29.56 2.00
CA ASP A 298 8.08 -29.56 0.67
C ASP A 298 7.83 -28.15 0.12
N VAL A 299 7.87 -27.13 1.00
CA VAL A 299 7.67 -25.71 0.65
C VAL A 299 9.00 -24.99 0.45
N ARG A 300 10.08 -25.38 1.15
CA ARG A 300 11.38 -24.70 1.06
C ARG A 300 11.92 -24.57 -0.37
N PRO A 301 11.87 -25.60 -1.24
CA PRO A 301 12.42 -25.52 -2.60
C PRO A 301 11.66 -24.54 -3.51
N ILE A 302 10.44 -24.16 -3.15
CA ILE A 302 9.60 -23.24 -3.92
C ILE A 302 9.56 -21.82 -3.32
N ILE A 303 10.39 -21.52 -2.33
CA ILE A 303 10.65 -20.15 -1.87
C ILE A 303 11.46 -19.42 -2.95
N ILE A 304 10.89 -18.36 -3.52
CA ILE A 304 11.50 -17.53 -4.56
C ILE A 304 12.46 -16.52 -3.95
N SER A 305 12.05 -15.88 -2.85
CA SER A 305 12.83 -14.81 -2.22
C SER A 305 12.34 -14.50 -0.82
N GLU A 306 13.19 -13.87 -0.03
CA GLU A 306 12.86 -13.27 1.26
C GLU A 306 13.00 -11.74 1.17
N GLY A 307 12.25 -11.02 1.99
CA GLY A 307 12.20 -9.56 1.90
C GLY A 307 11.80 -8.85 3.17
N CYS A 308 12.20 -7.58 3.30
CA CYS A 308 11.85 -6.73 4.42
C CYS A 308 11.38 -5.36 3.92
N GLY A 309 10.11 -5.05 4.20
CA GLY A 309 9.53 -3.73 3.99
C GLY A 309 9.43 -2.95 5.29
N LEU A 310 9.69 -1.64 5.23
CA LEU A 310 9.43 -0.73 6.33
C LEU A 310 8.11 -0.02 6.07
N ARG A 311 7.03 -0.45 6.73
CA ARG A 311 5.72 0.22 6.58
C ARG A 311 5.81 1.64 7.16
N PRO A 312 5.34 2.68 6.44
CA PRO A 312 5.40 4.07 6.91
C PRO A 312 4.29 4.34 7.93
N GLY A 313 4.46 3.82 9.15
CA GLY A 313 3.56 4.09 10.28
C GLY A 313 3.64 5.56 10.69
N ARG A 314 2.55 6.06 11.27
CA ARG A 314 2.50 7.41 11.85
C ARG A 314 1.61 7.41 13.10
N LYS A 315 2.06 8.03 14.20
CA LYS A 315 1.19 8.25 15.36
C LYS A 315 0.06 9.19 14.95
N GLY A 316 -1.18 8.81 15.26
CA GLY A 316 -2.38 9.51 14.77
C GLY A 316 -2.81 9.14 13.34
N GLY A 317 -2.22 8.09 12.75
CA GLY A 317 -2.66 7.53 11.47
C GLY A 317 -2.34 8.38 10.24
N ILE A 318 -3.08 8.14 9.16
CA ILE A 318 -2.92 8.81 7.87
C ILE A 318 -3.04 10.32 8.04
N ARG A 319 -2.05 11.05 7.55
CA ARG A 319 -2.06 12.51 7.53
C ARG A 319 -2.56 13.02 6.19
N LEU A 320 -3.73 13.67 6.22
CA LEU A 320 -4.36 14.39 5.12
C LEU A 320 -4.71 15.78 5.63
N ASP A 321 -3.86 16.75 5.33
CA ASP A 321 -4.03 18.15 5.71
C ASP A 321 -3.40 19.08 4.67
N VAL A 322 -3.69 20.37 4.80
CA VAL A 322 -3.03 21.42 4.01
C VAL A 322 -2.19 22.26 4.96
N ARG A 323 -0.91 22.44 4.61
CA ARG A 323 -0.06 23.50 5.15
C ARG A 323 0.21 24.52 4.06
N TRP A 324 0.55 25.73 4.47
CA TRP A 324 0.88 26.81 3.54
C TRP A 324 2.36 27.15 3.63
N THR A 325 2.95 27.43 2.48
CA THR A 325 4.27 28.04 2.38
C THR A 325 4.21 29.19 1.39
N GLU A 326 5.27 29.99 1.33
CA GLU A 326 5.35 31.16 0.48
C GLU A 326 6.64 31.13 -0.34
N ASN A 327 6.56 31.54 -1.59
CA ASN A 327 7.71 31.77 -2.44
C ASN A 327 7.53 33.09 -3.19
N LYS A 328 8.37 34.08 -2.88
CA LYS A 328 8.34 35.43 -3.49
C LYS A 328 6.94 36.06 -3.47
N GLY A 329 6.24 35.98 -2.34
CA GLY A 329 4.88 36.52 -2.20
C GLY A 329 3.76 35.62 -2.75
N LYS A 330 4.07 34.53 -3.46
CA LYS A 330 3.09 33.53 -3.91
C LYS A 330 2.86 32.49 -2.81
N LYS A 331 1.63 32.38 -2.33
CA LYS A 331 1.22 31.26 -1.47
C LYS A 331 1.20 29.96 -2.27
N VAL A 332 1.77 28.91 -1.70
CA VAL A 332 1.78 27.56 -2.28
C VAL A 332 1.25 26.59 -1.22
N PRO A 333 0.14 25.87 -1.49
CA PRO A 333 -0.35 24.84 -0.59
C PRO A 333 0.51 23.58 -0.68
N LEU A 334 0.77 23.00 0.49
CA LEU A 334 1.42 21.73 0.73
C LEU A 334 0.37 20.75 1.25
N VAL A 335 -0.08 19.82 0.41
CA VAL A 335 -1.06 18.81 0.79
C VAL A 335 -0.34 17.54 1.28
N SER A 336 -0.54 17.15 2.53
CA SER A 336 0.01 15.90 3.05
C SER A 336 -0.83 14.70 2.59
N ASN A 337 -0.19 13.61 2.16
CA ASN A 337 -0.83 12.31 1.99
C ASN A 337 0.18 11.19 2.29
N TYR A 338 0.43 10.94 3.58
CA TYR A 338 1.41 9.94 4.05
C TYR A 338 1.03 9.36 5.43
N GLY A 339 1.80 8.40 5.92
CA GLY A 339 1.56 7.76 7.22
C GLY A 339 0.60 6.57 7.19
N HIS A 340 0.53 5.87 6.06
CA HIS A 340 -0.45 4.78 5.83
C HIS A 340 -0.15 3.46 6.54
N GLY A 341 1.01 3.32 7.20
CA GLY A 341 1.39 2.08 7.86
C GLY A 341 1.27 0.87 6.92
N GLY A 342 0.56 -0.16 7.39
CA GLY A 342 0.28 -1.38 6.60
C GLY A 342 -0.86 -1.27 5.59
N GLN A 343 -1.53 -0.11 5.51
CA GLN A 343 -2.81 0.05 4.82
C GLN A 343 -2.69 0.85 3.50
N GLY A 344 -1.48 1.11 3.01
CA GLY A 344 -1.25 2.00 1.87
C GLY A 344 -1.98 1.59 0.57
N PHE A 345 -2.09 0.29 0.28
CA PHE A 345 -2.84 -0.18 -0.90
C PHE A 345 -4.36 -0.17 -0.67
N GLN A 346 -4.84 -0.63 0.49
CA GLN A 346 -6.27 -0.68 0.79
C GLN A 346 -6.92 0.71 0.93
N SER A 347 -6.13 1.76 1.17
CA SER A 347 -6.61 3.14 1.31
C SER A 347 -6.18 4.07 0.15
N SER A 348 -5.56 3.55 -0.92
CA SER A 348 -4.83 4.37 -1.89
C SER A 348 -5.71 5.34 -2.68
N TRP A 349 -6.85 4.87 -3.19
CA TRP A 349 -7.75 5.70 -4.00
C TRP A 349 -8.59 6.63 -3.14
N GLY A 350 -9.12 6.15 -2.01
CA GLY A 350 -9.86 6.98 -1.07
C GLY A 350 -9.01 8.13 -0.52
N SER A 351 -7.74 7.87 -0.18
CA SER A 351 -6.83 8.94 0.25
C SER A 351 -6.43 9.88 -0.88
N ALA A 352 -6.29 9.38 -2.12
CA ALA A 352 -6.09 10.22 -3.29
C ALA A 352 -7.27 11.16 -3.55
N PHE A 353 -8.51 10.69 -3.39
CA PHE A 353 -9.71 11.51 -3.50
C PHE A 353 -9.71 12.63 -2.46
N ALA A 354 -9.48 12.29 -1.19
CA ALA A 354 -9.40 13.27 -0.12
C ALA A 354 -8.27 14.30 -0.33
N ALA A 355 -7.08 13.87 -0.75
CA ALA A 355 -5.96 14.77 -1.05
C ALA A 355 -6.28 15.72 -2.22
N THR A 356 -7.03 15.25 -3.22
CA THR A 356 -7.42 16.06 -4.38
C THR A 356 -8.48 17.09 -4.01
N GLU A 357 -9.43 16.74 -3.14
CA GLU A 357 -10.39 17.70 -2.59
C GLU A 357 -9.69 18.79 -1.76
N LEU A 358 -8.72 18.42 -0.92
CA LEU A 358 -7.90 19.38 -0.18
C LEU A 358 -7.12 20.32 -1.11
N LEU A 359 -6.55 19.78 -2.19
CA LEU A 359 -5.87 20.56 -3.23
C LEU A 359 -6.82 21.56 -3.91
N GLU A 360 -7.98 21.09 -4.37
CA GLU A 360 -8.98 21.92 -5.06
C GLU A 360 -9.50 23.05 -4.16
N ASN A 361 -9.75 22.76 -2.88
CA ASN A 361 -10.21 23.76 -1.92
C ASN A 361 -9.12 24.79 -1.63
N ALA A 362 -7.88 24.36 -1.38
CA ALA A 362 -6.77 25.29 -1.17
C ALA A 362 -6.53 26.21 -2.38
N LEU A 363 -6.62 25.66 -3.60
CA LEU A 363 -6.44 26.44 -4.83
C LEU A 363 -7.60 27.39 -5.18
N LYS A 364 -8.71 27.38 -4.43
CA LYS A 364 -9.79 28.37 -4.50
C LYS A 364 -9.58 29.54 -3.53
N GLU A 365 -8.71 29.37 -2.54
CA GLU A 365 -8.36 30.40 -1.55
C GLU A 365 -7.30 31.40 -2.05
N ILE A 366 -6.73 31.13 -3.23
CA ILE A 366 -5.71 31.93 -3.93
C ILE A 366 -6.28 32.36 -5.26
#